data_AF-A0A7C2EQD8-F1
#
_entry.id   AF-A0A7C2EQD8-F1
#
_cell.length_a   1.000
_cell.length_b   1.000
_cell.length_c   1.000
_cell.angle_alpha   90.00
_cell.angle_beta   90.00
_cell.angle_gamma   90.00
#
_symmetry.space_group_name_H-M   'P 1'
#
loop_
_entity.id
_entity.type
_entity.pdbx_description
1 polymer ?
#
loop_
_entity_poly.entity_id
_entity_poly.type
_entity_poly.pdbx_seq_one_letter_code
_entity_poly.pdbx_strand_id
1 'polypeptide(L)'
;MKASNPFWKDYLEGQMPPHLASEIDAFESDLALRRQGKIDERVFAEIRLRRGVYGQRYDSGQRHDGRTTRTLAYPDGKPTKGPNTVWDA
;
A
#
# COMPACT_ATOMS: atom_id res chain seq x y z
N MET A 1 13.94 1.44 4.50
CA MET A 1 12.87 1.38 3.48
C MET A 1 13.45 0.59 2.31
N LYS A 2 12.93 -0.61 1.96
CA LYS A 2 13.43 -1.31 0.75
C LYS A 2 13.03 -0.47 -0.45
N ALA A 3 14.00 0.08 -1.17
CA ALA A 3 13.75 0.72 -2.45
C ALA A 3 13.21 -0.36 -3.40
N SER A 4 12.02 -0.12 -3.96
CA SER A 4 11.49 -0.92 -5.06
C SER A 4 12.49 -0.86 -6.20
N ASN A 5 12.94 -2.03 -6.67
CA ASN A 5 13.92 -2.13 -7.75
C ASN A 5 13.32 -1.54 -9.05
N PRO A 6 13.78 -0.40 -9.58
CA PRO A 6 13.13 0.26 -10.72
C PRO A 6 13.07 -0.62 -11.98
N PHE A 7 13.96 -1.61 -12.09
CA PHE A 7 14.05 -2.51 -13.24
C PHE A 7 12.77 -3.31 -13.54
N TRP A 8 11.83 -3.45 -12.59
CA TRP A 8 10.57 -4.14 -12.88
C TRP A 8 9.72 -3.39 -13.90
N LYS A 9 9.76 -2.05 -13.89
CA LYS A 9 8.91 -1.22 -14.74
C LYS A 9 9.41 -1.29 -16.18
N ASP A 10 10.72 -1.14 -16.36
CA ASP A 10 11.41 -1.31 -17.64
C ASP A 10 11.21 -2.73 -18.21
N TYR A 11 11.26 -3.76 -17.36
CA TYR A 11 11.07 -5.14 -17.80
C TYR A 11 9.64 -5.42 -18.28
N LEU A 12 8.63 -4.83 -17.63
CA LEU A 12 7.21 -5.06 -17.96
C LEU A 12 6.64 -4.06 -18.97
N GLU A 13 7.44 -3.07 -19.38
CA GLU A 13 7.07 -2.10 -20.39
C GLU A 13 6.72 -2.82 -21.71
N GLY A 14 5.58 -2.46 -22.30
CA GLY A 14 5.06 -3.12 -23.51
C GLY A 14 4.56 -4.56 -23.33
N GLN A 15 4.77 -5.20 -22.18
CA GLN A 15 4.27 -6.55 -21.88
C GLN A 15 2.93 -6.55 -21.12
N MET A 16 2.59 -5.43 -20.47
CA MET A 16 1.34 -5.30 -19.73
C MET A 16 0.17 -4.87 -20.64
N PRO A 17 -1.05 -5.37 -20.40
CA PRO A 17 -2.25 -4.80 -20.99
C PRO A 17 -2.32 -3.28 -20.74
N PRO A 18 -2.61 -2.44 -21.76
CA PRO A 18 -2.55 -0.98 -21.62
C PRO A 18 -3.37 -0.42 -20.45
N HIS A 19 -4.57 -0.96 -20.24
CA HIS A 19 -5.44 -0.56 -19.14
C HIS A 19 -4.84 -0.83 -17.74
N LEU A 20 -4.02 -1.89 -17.61
CA LEU A 20 -3.34 -2.23 -16.35
C LEU A 20 -2.17 -1.28 -16.10
N ALA A 21 -1.39 -0.96 -17.15
CA ALA A 21 -0.30 0.01 -17.04
C ALA A 21 -0.83 1.39 -16.58
N SER A 22 -1.90 1.87 -17.21
CA SER A 22 -2.52 3.15 -16.82
C SER A 22 -3.06 3.17 -15.39
N GLU A 23 -3.64 2.07 -14.91
CA GLU A 23 -4.14 1.97 -13.53
C GLU A 23 -2.98 2.02 -12.51
N ILE A 24 -1.86 1.36 -12.82
CA ILE A 24 -0.66 1.34 -11.97
C ILE A 24 -0.03 2.74 -11.89
N ASP A 25 0.09 3.45 -13.03
CA ASP A 25 0.67 4.80 -13.08
C ASP A 25 -0.19 5.83 -12.34
N ALA A 26 -1.52 5.73 -12.45
CA ALA A 26 -2.45 6.55 -11.69
C ALA A 26 -2.28 6.31 -10.18
N PHE A 27 -2.25 5.05 -9.76
CA PHE A 27 -2.08 4.69 -8.34
C PHE A 27 -0.72 5.14 -7.78
N GLU A 28 0.36 5.06 -8.55
CA GLU A 28 1.68 5.56 -8.12
C GLU A 28 1.66 7.08 -7.87
N SER A 29 0.94 7.83 -8.71
CA SER A 29 0.74 9.26 -8.57
C SER A 29 -0.04 9.59 -7.28
N ASP A 30 -1.13 8.89 -7.02
CA ASP A 30 -1.93 9.05 -5.80
C ASP A 30 -1.16 8.68 -4.54
N LEU A 31 -0.33 7.63 -4.61
CA LEU A 31 0.54 7.22 -3.51
C LEU A 31 1.57 8.31 -3.18
N ALA A 32 2.17 8.93 -4.20
CA ALA A 32 3.10 10.04 -4.02
C ALA A 32 2.42 11.25 -3.36
N LEU A 33 1.19 11.59 -3.77
CA LEU A 33 0.40 12.67 -3.16
C LEU A 33 0.00 12.34 -1.72
N ARG A 34 -0.41 11.10 -1.43
CA ARG A 34 -0.72 10.64 -0.06
C ARG A 34 0.49 10.73 0.87
N ARG A 35 1.69 10.37 0.39
CA ARG A 35 2.95 10.50 1.14
C ARG A 35 3.30 11.96 1.47
N GLN A 36 2.93 12.89 0.58
CA GLN A 36 3.08 14.32 0.81
C GLN A 36 1.97 14.91 1.71
N GLY A 37 1.02 14.09 2.17
CA GLY A 37 -0.13 14.56 2.95
C GLY A 37 -1.15 15.38 2.15
N LYS A 38 -1.08 15.35 0.80
CA LYS A 38 -1.97 16.12 -0.09
C LYS A 38 -3.31 15.44 -0.35
N ILE A 39 -3.41 14.14 -0.03
CA ILE A 39 -4.64 13.36 -0.13
C ILE A 39 -4.93 12.77 1.25
N ASP A 40 -6.18 12.91 1.69
CA ASP A 40 -6.67 12.30 2.91
C ASP A 40 -6.68 10.77 2.78
N GLU A 41 -6.40 10.07 3.88
CA GLU A 41 -6.34 8.61 3.89
C GLU A 41 -7.66 7.93 3.50
N ARG A 42 -8.80 8.54 3.83
CA ARG A 42 -10.12 8.03 3.45
C ARG A 42 -10.33 8.10 1.94
N VAL A 43 -9.93 9.23 1.34
CA VAL A 43 -10.00 9.42 -0.12
C VAL A 43 -9.04 8.48 -0.83
N PHE A 44 -7.81 8.33 -0.31
CA PHE A 44 -6.83 7.39 -0.86
C PHE A 44 -7.32 5.93 -0.81
N ALA A 45 -8.09 5.56 0.23
CA ALA A 45 -8.64 4.22 0.36
C ALA A 45 -9.67 3.86 -0.72
N GLU A 46 -10.40 4.84 -1.24
CA GLU A 46 -11.39 4.66 -2.31
C GLU A 46 -10.72 4.48 -3.68
N ILE A 47 -9.57 5.13 -3.87
CA ILE A 47 -8.77 5.11 -5.11
C ILE A 47 -7.75 3.95 -5.12
N ARG A 48 -7.68 3.18 -4.04
CA ARG A 48 -6.80 2.01 -3.91
C ARG A 48 -6.92 1.11 -5.14
N LEU A 49 -5.76 0.68 -5.65
CA LEU A 49 -5.65 -0.39 -6.65
C LEU A 49 -6.50 -1.59 -6.18
N ARG A 50 -7.58 -1.90 -6.92
CA ARG A 50 -8.48 -3.03 -6.61
C ARG A 50 -7.89 -4.37 -7.01
N ARG A 51 -6.66 -4.34 -7.51
CA ARG A 51 -5.80 -5.47 -7.80
C ARG A 51 -4.88 -5.60 -6.60
N GLY A 52 -5.04 -6.67 -5.82
CA GLY A 52 -4.14 -6.92 -4.69
C GLY A 52 -2.70 -6.93 -5.19
N VAL A 53 -1.81 -6.20 -4.51
CA VAL A 53 -0.37 -6.27 -4.83
C VAL A 53 0.12 -7.66 -4.42
N TYR A 54 0.73 -8.40 -5.34
CA TYR A 54 1.36 -9.69 -5.02
C TYR A 54 2.42 -9.47 -3.94
N GLY A 55 2.19 -10.00 -2.73
CA GLY A 55 3.06 -9.78 -1.57
C GLY A 55 2.65 -8.64 -0.62
N GLN A 56 1.54 -7.91 -0.84
CA GLN A 56 0.96 -7.08 0.22
C GLN A 56 0.28 -7.97 1.27
N ARG A 57 0.79 -7.95 2.50
CA ARG A 57 0.04 -8.42 3.66
C ARG A 57 -0.83 -7.27 4.17
N TYR A 58 -2.15 -7.43 4.09
CA TYR A 58 -3.08 -6.58 4.84
C TYR A 58 -3.10 -7.07 6.26
N ASP A 59 -2.28 -6.43 7.08
CA ASP A 59 -2.22 -6.76 8.48
C ASP A 59 -2.75 -5.58 9.30
N SER A 60 -3.78 -5.88 10.08
CA SER A 60 -4.47 -4.93 10.94
C SER A 60 -3.67 -4.51 12.16
N GLY A 61 -2.49 -5.09 12.35
CA GLY A 61 -1.67 -4.89 13.54
C GLY A 61 -2.28 -5.51 14.79
N GLN A 62 -3.29 -6.37 14.63
CA GLN A 62 -3.98 -7.03 15.72
C GLN A 62 -3.63 -8.52 15.75
N ARG A 63 -3.45 -9.07 16.95
CA ARG A 63 -3.22 -10.51 17.19
C ARG A 63 -4.07 -11.00 18.34
N HIS A 64 -4.63 -12.20 18.20
CA HIS A 64 -5.32 -12.85 19.31
C HIS A 64 -4.28 -13.56 20.19
N ASP A 65 -4.24 -13.23 21.48
CA ASP A 65 -3.30 -13.83 22.45
C ASP A 65 -3.82 -15.16 23.05
N GLY A 66 -4.95 -15.66 22.56
CA GLY A 66 -5.66 -16.82 23.10
C GLY A 66 -6.81 -16.46 24.05
N ARG A 67 -6.92 -15.19 24.46
CA ARG A 67 -8.02 -14.68 25.29
C ARG A 67 -8.71 -13.46 24.69
N THR A 68 -7.94 -12.54 24.11
CA THR A 68 -8.46 -11.32 23.51
C THR A 68 -7.58 -10.85 22.35
N THR A 69 -8.14 -9.97 21.55
CA THR A 69 -7.42 -9.28 20.49
C THR A 69 -6.56 -8.17 21.10
N ARG A 70 -5.26 -8.17 20.77
CA ARG A 70 -4.26 -7.21 21.24
C ARG A 70 -3.69 -6.44 20.06
N THR A 71 -3.53 -5.13 20.24
CA THR A 71 -2.81 -4.25 19.31
C THR A 71 -1.30 -4.46 19.47
N LEU A 72 -0.62 -4.76 18.37
CA LEU A 72 0.84 -4.79 18.32
C LEU A 72 1.39 -3.36 18.36
N ALA A 73 2.43 -3.14 19.18
CA ALA A 73 3.11 -1.85 19.26
C ALA A 73 4.06 -1.69 18.07
N TYR A 74 3.65 -0.90 17.08
CA TYR A 74 4.52 -0.47 15.99
C TYR A 74 5.13 0.91 16.29
N PRO A 75 6.30 1.23 15.74
CA PRO A 75 6.89 2.55 15.92
C PRO A 75 5.95 3.66 15.41
N ASP A 76 5.65 4.63 16.28
CA ASP A 76 4.77 5.76 15.98
C ASP A 76 5.32 6.63 14.84
N GLY A 77 4.42 7.27 14.09
CA GLY A 77 4.76 8.21 13.03
C GLY A 77 5.00 7.60 11.64
N LYS A 78 4.82 6.28 11.47
CA LYS A 78 4.89 5.64 10.16
C LYS A 78 3.54 5.69 9.43
N PRO A 79 3.51 6.05 8.13
CA PRO A 79 2.29 6.05 7.34
C PRO A 79 1.72 4.64 7.21
N THR A 80 0.40 4.48 7.35
CA THR A 80 -0.32 3.23 7.10
C THR A 80 -0.32 2.89 5.60
N LYS A 81 -0.52 1.61 5.26
CA LYS A 81 -0.70 1.16 3.86
C LYS A 81 -2.11 1.42 3.32
N GLY A 82 -2.98 1.97 4.16
CA GLY A 82 -4.42 2.17 3.96
C GLY A 82 -5.16 2.02 5.29
N PRO A 83 -6.49 2.23 5.29
CA PRO A 83 -7.28 2.14 6.51
C PRO A 83 -7.09 0.79 7.20
N ASN A 84 -6.84 0.82 8.50
CA ASN A 84 -6.63 -0.37 9.31
C ASN A 84 -5.50 -1.29 8.80
N THR A 85 -4.52 -0.79 8.05
CA THR A 85 -3.40 -1.62 7.56
C THR A 85 -2.07 -0.99 7.96
N VAL A 86 -1.35 -1.66 8.86
CA VAL A 86 -0.07 -1.15 9.37
C VAL A 86 1.06 -1.46 8.39
N TRP A 87 2.04 -0.56 8.30
CA TRP A 87 3.12 -0.66 7.32
C TRP A 87 4.15 -1.74 7.65
N ASP A 88 4.48 -1.92 8.93
CA ASP A 88 5.51 -2.85 9.42
C ASP A 88 4.97 -4.24 9.80
N ALA A 89 3.71 -4.50 9.48
CA ALA A 89 3.02 -5.72 9.86
C ALA A 89 3.24 -6.88 8.87
#